data_AF-A0A9W8H076-F1
#
_entry.id   AF-A0A9W8H076-F1
#
_cell.length_a   1.000
_cell.length_b   1.000
_cell.length_c   1.000
_cell.angle_alpha   90.00
_cell.angle_beta   90.00
_cell.angle_gamma   90.00
#
_symmetry.space_group_name_H-M   'P 1'
#
loop_
_entity.id
_entity.type
_entity.pdbx_description
1 polymer ?
#
loop_
_entity_poly.entity_id
_entity_poly.type
_entity_poly.pdbx_seq_one_letter_code
_entity_poly.pdbx_strand_id
1 'polypeptide(L)'
;MSRPYVQNGLNNKMLEIMSWGLMEALTAENDYNQHIRRFLNILLGDDPDTAHLELIDNYNVQEAALRDQLLQLVQESLSRSDEFLYRMSESRDRVAFAVEQKSQLKHQLDKAASSNASMNRS
;
A
#
# COMPACT_ATOMS: atom_id res chain seq x y z
N MET A 1 31.33 -16.23 -20.10
CA MET A 1 30.17 -16.04 -21.00
C MET A 1 29.12 -15.22 -20.28
N SER A 2 28.94 -13.95 -20.65
CA SER A 2 27.85 -13.11 -20.13
C SER A 2 26.53 -13.58 -20.76
N ARG A 3 25.53 -13.94 -19.94
CA ARG A 3 24.20 -14.36 -20.42
C ARG A 3 23.35 -13.10 -20.64
N PRO A 4 23.07 -12.68 -21.89
CA PRO A 4 22.45 -11.37 -22.17
C PRO A 4 21.07 -11.21 -21.53
N TYR A 5 20.29 -12.29 -21.50
CA TYR A 5 18.97 -12.32 -20.89
C TYR A 5 19.00 -12.04 -19.37
N VAL A 6 20.05 -12.49 -18.68
CA VAL A 6 20.23 -12.26 -17.23
C VAL A 6 20.60 -10.80 -16.97
N GLN A 7 21.51 -10.23 -17.77
CA GLN A 7 21.85 -8.81 -17.66
C GLN A 7 20.65 -7.90 -17.97
N ASN A 8 19.85 -8.24 -18.99
CA ASN A 8 18.63 -7.49 -19.31
C ASN A 8 17.61 -7.55 -18.16
N GLY A 9 17.41 -8.72 -17.55
CA GLY A 9 16.55 -8.88 -16.37
C GLY A 9 17.01 -8.05 -15.17
N LEU A 10 18.32 -8.04 -14.89
CA LEU A 10 18.91 -7.30 -13.76
C LEU A 10 18.94 -5.78 -13.99
N ASN A 11 18.89 -5.31 -15.23
CA ASN A 11 18.88 -3.88 -15.56
C ASN A 11 17.47 -3.30 -15.76
N ASN A 12 16.45 -4.16 -15.89
CA ASN A 12 15.05 -3.72 -16.01
C ASN A 12 14.58 -3.03 -14.71
N LYS A 13 13.85 -1.92 -14.78
CA LYS A 13 13.34 -1.16 -13.62
C LYS A 13 11.92 -1.56 -13.15
N MET A 14 11.39 -2.69 -13.63
CA MET A 14 10.00 -3.09 -13.41
C MET A 14 9.64 -3.24 -11.93
N LEU A 15 10.54 -3.82 -11.11
CA LEU A 15 10.29 -3.98 -9.68
C LEU A 15 10.27 -2.64 -8.94
N GLU A 16 11.13 -1.72 -9.35
CA GLU A 16 11.19 -0.36 -8.81
C GLU A 16 9.90 0.42 -9.17
N ILE A 17 9.42 0.29 -10.41
CA ILE A 17 8.16 0.88 -10.86
C ILE A 17 6.97 0.29 -10.07
N MET A 18 6.94 -1.03 -9.88
CA MET A 18 5.90 -1.68 -9.07
C MET A 18 5.93 -1.21 -7.62
N SER A 19 7.11 -1.12 -7.01
CA SER A 19 7.26 -0.63 -5.63
C SER A 19 6.69 0.78 -5.47
N TRP A 20 6.98 1.65 -6.43
CA TRP A 20 6.45 3.01 -6.44
C TRP A 20 4.93 3.04 -6.60
N GLY A 21 4.37 2.27 -7.56
CA GLY A 21 2.92 2.20 -7.74
C GLY A 21 2.18 1.64 -6.52
N LEU A 22 2.77 0.67 -5.80
CA LEU A 22 2.23 0.16 -4.53
C LEU A 22 2.24 1.24 -3.44
N MET A 23 3.29 2.07 -3.38
CA MET A 23 3.38 3.18 -2.43
C MET A 23 2.33 4.26 -2.71
N GLU A 24 2.09 4.61 -3.98
CA GLU A 24 1.04 5.54 -4.36
C GLU A 24 -0.34 5.02 -3.99
N ALA A 25 -0.63 3.75 -4.29
CA ALA A 25 -1.89 3.11 -3.93
C ALA A 25 -2.11 3.10 -2.40
N LEU A 26 -1.07 2.79 -1.62
CA LEU A 26 -1.14 2.85 -0.16
C LEU A 26 -1.44 4.25 0.36
N THR A 27 -0.81 5.27 -0.23
CA THR A 27 -1.00 6.67 0.17
C THR A 27 -2.42 7.12 -0.13
N ALA A 28 -2.89 6.89 -1.35
CA ALA A 28 -4.24 7.25 -1.78
C ALA A 28 -5.32 6.54 -0.96
N GLU A 29 -5.15 5.23 -0.71
CA GLU A 29 -6.12 4.48 0.10
C GLU A 29 -6.10 4.94 1.56
N ASN A 30 -4.93 5.23 2.14
CA ASN A 30 -4.84 5.72 3.51
C ASN A 30 -5.52 7.08 3.69
N ASP A 31 -5.35 7.99 2.73
CA ASP A 31 -6.05 9.29 2.73
C ASP A 31 -7.57 9.10 2.63
N TYR A 32 -8.03 8.19 1.77
CA TYR A 32 -9.45 7.84 1.67
C TYR A 32 -9.99 7.22 2.97
N ASN A 33 -9.24 6.32 3.59
CA ASN A 33 -9.60 5.69 4.86
C ASN A 33 -9.72 6.72 5.99
N GLN A 34 -8.85 7.74 6.04
CA GLN A 34 -8.99 8.86 6.98
C GLN A 34 -10.30 9.62 6.80
N HIS A 35 -10.75 9.84 5.56
CA HIS A 35 -12.04 10.46 5.29
C HIS A 35 -13.22 9.61 5.80
N ILE A 36 -13.16 8.28 5.61
CA ILE A 36 -14.20 7.38 6.12
C ILE A 36 -14.19 7.35 7.66
N ARG A 37 -13.02 7.35 8.31
CA ARG A 37 -12.90 7.39 9.77
C ARG A 37 -13.49 8.68 10.34
N ARG A 38 -13.22 9.82 9.70
CA ARG A 38 -13.85 11.09 10.07
C ARG A 38 -15.37 11.02 9.90
N PHE A 39 -15.85 10.49 8.78
CA PHE A 39 -17.29 10.32 8.56
C PHE A 39 -17.93 9.43 9.63
N LEU A 40 -17.28 8.34 10.04
CA LEU A 40 -17.73 7.51 11.15
C LEU A 40 -17.82 8.31 12.46
N ASN A 41 -16.79 9.10 12.80
CA ASN A 41 -16.81 9.93 14.01
C ASN A 41 -17.96 10.95 14.00
N ILE A 42 -18.27 11.52 12.83
CA ILE A 42 -19.43 12.40 12.65
C ILE A 42 -20.74 11.63 12.95
N LEU A 43 -20.90 10.42 12.40
CA LEU A 43 -22.10 9.59 12.63
C LEU A 43 -22.27 9.13 14.09
N LEU A 44 -21.15 8.99 14.81
CA LEU A 44 -21.13 8.64 16.23
C LEU A 44 -21.31 9.87 17.15
N GLY A 45 -21.15 11.08 16.61
CA GLY A 45 -21.18 12.33 17.39
C GLY A 45 -19.86 12.63 18.12
N ASP A 46 -18.79 11.91 17.78
CA ASP A 46 -17.46 12.02 18.40
C ASP A 46 -16.57 13.07 17.71
N ASP A 47 -16.96 13.60 16.55
CA ASP A 47 -16.21 14.64 15.84
C ASP A 47 -16.49 16.02 16.47
N PRO A 48 -15.47 16.69 17.04
CA PRO A 48 -15.65 17.95 17.77
C PRO A 48 -16.08 19.13 16.88
N ASP A 49 -15.77 19.09 15.58
CA ASP A 49 -16.19 20.14 14.65
C ASP A 49 -17.69 20.02 14.35
N THR A 50 -18.26 18.82 14.42
CA THR A 50 -19.68 18.57 14.16
C THR A 50 -20.51 18.25 15.40
N ALA A 51 -19.92 18.19 16.59
CA ALA A 51 -20.61 17.84 17.84
C ALA A 51 -21.81 18.75 18.18
N HIS A 52 -21.83 19.97 17.63
CA HIS A 52 -22.91 20.94 17.78
C HIS A 52 -24.06 20.74 16.78
N LEU A 53 -23.84 19.97 15.73
CA LEU A 53 -24.88 19.55 14.81
C LEU A 53 -25.57 18.37 15.47
N GLU A 54 -26.74 18.61 16.07
CA GLU A 54 -27.67 17.53 16.43
C GLU A 54 -28.15 16.88 15.11
N LEU A 55 -27.31 16.02 14.54
CA LEU A 55 -27.51 15.50 13.19
C LEU A 55 -28.71 14.54 13.11
N ILE A 56 -29.20 14.03 14.25
CA ILE A 56 -30.25 13.01 14.31
C ILE A 56 -31.09 13.20 15.57
N ASP A 57 -32.38 13.50 15.37
CA ASP A 57 -33.39 13.56 16.43
C ASP A 57 -33.94 12.13 16.65
N ASN A 58 -33.64 11.52 17.80
CA ASN A 58 -33.85 10.09 18.09
C ASN A 58 -35.34 9.64 18.20
N TYR A 59 -36.29 10.45 17.75
CA TYR A 59 -37.73 10.19 17.92
C TYR A 59 -38.37 9.39 16.77
N ASN A 60 -37.67 9.18 15.64
CA ASN A 60 -38.19 8.43 14.50
C ASN A 60 -37.49 7.06 14.34
N VAL A 61 -38.22 5.96 14.57
CA VAL A 61 -37.71 4.57 14.48
C VAL A 61 -37.15 4.23 13.10
N GLN A 62 -37.69 4.81 12.01
CA GLN A 62 -37.16 4.58 10.66
C GLN A 62 -35.79 5.24 10.45
N GLU A 63 -35.56 6.41 11.01
CA GLU A 63 -34.27 7.11 10.92
C GLU A 63 -33.19 6.40 11.73
N ALA A 64 -33.56 5.80 12.89
CA ALA A 64 -32.66 4.97 13.67
C ALA A 64 -32.19 3.71 12.89
N ALA A 65 -33.12 3.01 12.21
CA ALA A 65 -32.76 1.83 11.42
C ALA A 65 -31.85 2.17 10.22
N LEU A 66 -32.11 3.29 9.54
CA LEU A 66 -31.25 3.78 8.46
C LEU A 66 -29.87 4.18 8.96
N ARG A 67 -29.78 4.79 10.15
CA ARG A 67 -28.50 5.11 10.81
C ARG A 67 -27.68 3.86 11.09
N ASP A 68 -28.29 2.84 11.67
CA ASP A 68 -27.59 1.59 12.00
C ASP A 68 -27.08 0.91 10.73
N GLN A 69 -27.87 0.90 9.67
CA GLN A 69 -27.45 0.39 8.36
C GLN A 69 -26.27 1.19 7.78
N LEU A 70 -26.32 2.52 7.87
CA LEU A 70 -25.23 3.38 7.41
C LEU A 70 -23.95 3.15 8.23
N LEU A 71 -24.05 3.06 9.55
CA LEU A 71 -22.93 2.74 10.43
C LEU A 71 -22.30 1.40 10.05
N GLN A 72 -23.11 0.37 9.81
CA GLN A 72 -22.64 -0.95 9.40
C GLN A 72 -21.88 -0.88 8.06
N LEU A 73 -22.41 -0.15 7.07
CA LEU A 73 -21.75 0.00 5.77
C LEU A 73 -20.42 0.75 5.88
N VAL A 74 -20.36 1.80 6.71
CA VAL A 74 -19.14 2.56 6.97
C VAL A 74 -18.09 1.69 7.65
N GLN A 75 -18.49 0.92 8.67
CA GLN A 75 -17.60 -0.01 9.37
C GLN A 75 -17.10 -1.13 8.45
N GLU A 76 -17.95 -1.69 7.59
CA GLU A 76 -17.52 -2.66 6.57
C GLU A 76 -16.52 -2.06 5.59
N SER A 77 -16.77 -0.83 5.13
CA SER A 77 -15.86 -0.13 4.22
C SER A 77 -14.50 0.12 4.88
N LEU A 78 -14.46 0.51 6.15
CA LEU A 78 -13.22 0.68 6.90
C LEU A 78 -12.45 -0.63 7.05
N SER A 79 -13.14 -1.70 7.44
CA SER A 79 -12.53 -3.03 7.59
C SER A 79 -11.89 -3.51 6.29
N ARG A 80 -12.60 -3.35 5.16
CA ARG A 80 -12.09 -3.71 3.83
C ARG A 80 -10.90 -2.83 3.41
N SER A 81 -10.95 -1.53 3.69
CA SER A 81 -9.87 -0.60 3.40
C SER A 81 -8.61 -0.91 4.24
N ASP A 82 -8.77 -1.20 5.53
CA ASP A 82 -7.68 -1.61 6.42
C ASP A 82 -7.04 -2.93 5.93
N GLU A 83 -7.85 -3.91 5.51
CA GLU A 83 -7.34 -5.15 4.93
C GLU A 83 -6.59 -4.92 3.62
N PHE A 84 -7.09 -4.04 2.74
CA PHE A 84 -6.40 -3.67 1.51
C PHE A 84 -5.04 -3.02 1.83
N LEU A 85 -4.99 -2.06 2.74
CA LEU A 85 -3.76 -1.40 3.17
C LEU A 85 -2.74 -2.41 3.70
N TYR A 86 -3.18 -3.36 4.53
CA TYR A 86 -2.33 -4.44 5.04
C TYR A 86 -1.73 -5.27 3.90
N ARG A 87 -2.57 -5.79 2.99
CA ARG A 87 -2.14 -6.64 1.87
C ARG A 87 -1.20 -5.89 0.91
N MET A 88 -1.48 -4.62 0.65
CA MET A 88 -0.65 -3.79 -0.22
C MET A 88 0.70 -3.46 0.42
N SER A 89 0.73 -3.23 1.73
CA SER A 89 1.98 -3.06 2.48
C SER A 89 2.84 -4.32 2.41
N GLU A 90 2.24 -5.48 2.62
CA GLU A 90 2.95 -6.76 2.52
C GLU A 90 3.50 -7.00 1.11
N SER A 91 2.71 -6.69 0.08
CA SER A 91 3.15 -6.76 -1.32
C SER A 91 4.33 -5.82 -1.60
N ARG A 92 4.27 -4.58 -1.11
CA ARG A 92 5.36 -3.59 -1.23
C ARG A 92 6.64 -4.11 -0.61
N ASP A 93 6.57 -4.67 0.58
CA ASP A 93 7.74 -5.18 1.31
C ASP A 93 8.39 -6.35 0.55
N ARG A 94 7.58 -7.24 -0.03
CA ARG A 94 8.08 -8.33 -0.90
C ARG A 94 8.75 -7.80 -2.16
N VAL A 95 8.19 -6.77 -2.81
CA VAL A 95 8.80 -6.15 -3.99
C VAL A 95 10.10 -5.43 -3.62
N ALA A 96 10.14 -4.70 -2.51
CA ALA A 96 11.35 -4.05 -2.00
C ALA A 96 12.47 -5.06 -1.73
N PHE A 97 12.15 -6.18 -1.11
CA PHE A 97 13.08 -7.29 -0.91
C PHE A 97 13.59 -7.87 -2.24
N ALA A 98 12.72 -8.02 -3.25
CA ALA A 98 13.12 -8.48 -4.57
C ALA A 98 14.05 -7.47 -5.29
N VAL A 99 13.82 -6.16 -5.13
CA VAL A 99 14.72 -5.09 -5.62
C VAL A 99 16.10 -5.23 -4.97
N GLU A 100 16.15 -5.46 -3.67
CA GLU A 100 17.41 -5.65 -2.94
C GLU A 100 18.17 -6.89 -3.45
N GLN A 101 17.51 -8.04 -3.55
CA GLN A 101 18.13 -9.25 -4.08
C GLN A 101 18.67 -9.07 -5.49
N LYS A 102 17.90 -8.39 -6.36
CA LYS A 102 18.32 -8.08 -7.73
C LYS A 102 19.57 -7.20 -7.73
N SER A 103 19.65 -6.19 -6.86
CA SER A 103 20.84 -5.34 -6.70
C SER A 103 22.06 -6.15 -6.24
N GLN A 104 21.87 -7.02 -5.24
CA GLN A 104 22.93 -7.89 -4.73
C GLN A 104 23.45 -8.85 -5.82
N LEU A 105 22.55 -9.49 -6.57
CA LEU A 105 22.89 -10.38 -7.68
C LEU A 105 23.66 -9.65 -8.79
N LYS A 106 23.24 -8.42 -9.13
CA LYS A 106 23.94 -7.58 -10.09
C LYS A 106 25.38 -7.30 -9.63
N HIS A 107 25.55 -6.87 -8.38
CA HIS A 107 26.88 -6.61 -7.82
C HIS A 107 27.76 -7.87 -7.82
N GLN A 108 27.22 -9.03 -7.45
CA GLN A 108 27.97 -10.30 -7.45
C GLN A 108 28.45 -10.67 -8.86
N LEU A 109 27.60 -10.51 -9.87
CA LEU A 109 27.98 -10.78 -11.26
C LEU A 109 29.03 -9.80 -11.77
N ASP A 110 28.91 -8.51 -11.45
CA ASP A 110 29.90 -7.50 -11.85
C ASP A 110 31.28 -7.81 -11.23
N LYS A 111 31.31 -8.21 -9.95
CA LYS A 111 32.54 -8.64 -9.25
C LYS A 111 33.14 -9.91 -9.85
N ALA A 112 32.32 -10.89 -10.20
CA ALA A 112 32.78 -12.12 -10.84
C ALA A 112 33.34 -11.85 -12.25
N ALA A 113 32.69 -10.96 -13.00
CA ALA A 113 33.15 -10.55 -14.33
C ALA A 113 34.50 -9.83 -14.27
N SER A 114 34.69 -8.92 -13.31
CA SER A 114 35.96 -8.20 -13.14
C SER A 114 37.10 -9.13 -12.69
N SER A 115 36.83 -10.09 -11.80
CA SER A 115 37.81 -11.09 -11.34
C SER A 115 38.30 -12.00 -12.47
N ASN A 116 37.39 -12.43 -13.36
CA ASN A 116 37.75 -13.24 -14.53
C ASN A 116 38.57 -12.43 -15.56
N ALA A 117 38.27 -11.14 -15.70
CA ALA A 117 39.01 -10.26 -16.61
C ALA A 117 40.47 -10.02 -16.15
N SER A 118 40.74 -10.00 -14.83
CA SER A 118 42.10 -9.90 -14.30
C SER A 118 42.91 -11.19 -14.45
N MET A 119 42.29 -12.37 -14.32
CA MET A 119 42.98 -13.66 -14.49
C MET A 119 43.41 -13.92 -15.95
N ASN A 120 42.61 -13.51 -16.94
CA ASN A 120 42.97 -13.67 -18.36
C ASN A 120 44.04 -12.69 -18.87
N ARG A 121 44.49 -11.73 -18.06
CA ARG A 121 45.52 -10.75 -18.41
C ARG A 121 46.88 -11.04 -17.75
N SER A 122 46.96 -12.09 -16.93
CA SER A 122 48.17 -12.58 -16.26
C SER A 122 48.71 -13.82 -16.99
#